data_AF-I1C4G7-F1
#
_entry.id   AF-I1C4G7-F1
#
_cell.length_a   1.000
_cell.length_b   1.000
_cell.length_c   1.000
_cell.angle_alpha   90.00
_cell.angle_beta   90.00
_cell.angle_gamma   90.00
#
_symmetry.space_group_name_H-M   'P 1'
#
loop_
_entity.id
_entity.type
_entity.pdbx_description
1 polymer ?
#
loop_
_entity_poly.entity_id
_entity_poly.type
_entity_poly.pdbx_seq_one_letter_code
_entity_poly.pdbx_strand_id
1 'polypeptide(L)'
;MFRAYPNDYTNSGYDRGHMAPAGDAVASQAGMDETFLLTNIAPQIGPGFNRQYWAYFEGFCRDLTKNFTDVYVYTGPLFLPKTSVGRYFNYERNEIQPDVL
;
A
#
# COMPACT_ATOMS: atom_id res chain seq x y z
N MET A 1 12.14 9.20 17.68
CA MET A 1 11.81 9.84 16.38
C MET A 1 11.31 8.72 15.46
N PHE A 2 10.00 8.61 15.20
CA PHE A 2 9.36 7.45 14.53
C PHE A 2 8.21 7.89 13.59
N ARG A 3 8.41 8.99 12.85
CA ARG A 3 7.40 9.59 11.96
C ARG A 3 7.96 9.66 10.55
N ALA A 4 7.16 9.22 9.57
CA ALA A 4 7.44 9.42 8.15
C ALA A 4 7.00 10.83 7.69
N TYR A 5 7.61 11.32 6.62
CA TYR A 5 7.31 12.60 5.98
C TYR A 5 6.96 12.40 4.50
N PRO A 6 6.15 13.28 3.89
CA PRO A 6 5.82 13.18 2.48
C PRO A 6 7.04 13.14 1.56
N ASN A 7 8.11 13.86 1.94
CA ASN A 7 9.37 13.91 1.21
C ASN A 7 10.10 12.56 1.17
N ASP A 8 9.82 11.63 2.08
CA ASP A 8 10.42 10.28 2.06
C ASP A 8 9.92 9.47 0.85
N TYR A 9 8.76 9.84 0.28
CA TYR A 9 8.17 9.19 -0.89
C TYR A 9 8.48 9.94 -2.19
N THR A 10 8.73 11.25 -2.13
CA THR A 10 9.04 12.06 -3.32
C THR A 10 10.31 11.55 -3.99
N ASN A 11 10.23 11.25 -5.30
CA ASN A 11 11.33 10.71 -6.11
C ASN A 11 11.92 9.37 -5.58
N SER A 12 11.20 8.65 -4.70
CA SER A 12 11.63 7.35 -4.17
C SER A 12 11.44 6.17 -5.15
N GLY A 13 10.66 6.38 -6.21
CA GLY A 13 10.16 5.31 -7.08
C GLY A 13 8.91 4.61 -6.55
N TYR A 14 8.45 4.94 -5.34
CA TYR A 14 7.24 4.38 -4.73
C TYR A 14 6.10 5.38 -4.68
N ASP A 15 4.89 4.87 -4.86
CA ASP A 15 3.67 5.60 -4.53
C ASP A 15 3.39 5.55 -3.02
N ARG A 16 2.65 6.55 -2.55
CA ARG A 16 2.00 6.55 -1.24
C ARG A 16 0.73 5.69 -1.31
N GLY A 17 0.90 4.38 -1.13
CA GLY A 17 -0.19 3.43 -1.17
C GLY A 17 -0.99 3.40 0.12
N HIS A 18 -2.32 3.50 0.01
CA HIS A 18 -3.22 3.49 1.15
C HIS A 18 -3.46 2.08 1.66
N MET A 19 -3.56 1.93 2.99
CA MET A 19 -3.95 0.66 3.63
C MET A 19 -5.46 0.62 3.85
N ALA A 20 -6.03 1.67 4.43
CA ALA A 20 -7.46 1.99 4.35
C ALA A 20 -7.66 3.03 3.23
N PRO A 21 -8.36 2.71 2.14
CA PRO A 21 -8.45 3.61 0.99
C PRO A 21 -9.44 4.75 1.22
N ALA A 22 -9.11 5.94 0.69
CA ALA A 22 -9.98 7.11 0.77
C ALA A 22 -11.39 6.87 0.19
N GLY A 23 -11.49 6.00 -0.82
CA GLY A 23 -12.78 5.60 -1.42
C GLY A 23 -13.74 4.94 -0.44
N ASP A 24 -13.25 4.29 0.62
CA ASP A 24 -14.08 3.65 1.65
C ASP A 24 -14.64 4.66 2.66
N ALA A 25 -14.03 5.85 2.75
CA ALA A 25 -14.37 6.88 3.73
C ALA A 25 -15.19 8.05 3.14
N VAL A 26 -15.73 7.91 1.92
CA VAL A 26 -16.45 8.98 1.19
C VAL A 26 -17.65 9.57 1.93
N ALA A 27 -18.20 8.87 2.92
CA ALA A 27 -19.32 9.36 3.73
C ALA A 27 -18.92 10.45 4.74
N SER A 28 -17.62 10.64 5.02
CA SER A 28 -17.13 11.59 6.01
C SER A 28 -15.84 12.26 5.53
N GLN A 29 -15.85 13.59 5.37
CA GLN A 29 -14.63 14.33 4.99
C GLN A 29 -13.52 14.12 6.03
N ALA A 30 -13.85 14.19 7.32
CA ALA A 30 -12.87 13.95 8.38
C ALA A 30 -12.29 12.53 8.32
N GLY A 31 -13.13 11.52 8.07
CA GLY A 31 -12.67 10.13 7.90
C GLY A 31 -11.80 9.95 6.66
N MET A 32 -12.14 10.62 5.55
CA MET A 32 -11.32 10.65 4.35
C MET A 32 -9.96 11.30 4.61
N ASP A 33 -9.92 12.44 5.28
CA ASP A 33 -8.68 13.15 5.62
C ASP A 33 -7.74 12.28 6.47
N GLU A 34 -8.30 11.49 7.41
CA GLU A 34 -7.54 10.53 8.21
C GLU A 34 -6.88 9.42 7.37
N THR A 35 -7.47 9.04 6.23
CA THR A 35 -6.84 8.04 5.34
C THR A 35 -5.53 8.54 4.70
N PHE A 36 -5.34 9.86 4.61
CA PHE A 36 -4.11 10.46 4.06
C PHE A 36 -2.99 10.60 5.09
N LEU A 37 -3.22 10.24 6.36
CA LEU A 37 -2.17 10.20 7.38
C LEU A 37 -1.12 9.13 6.99
N LEU A 38 0.17 9.47 7.10
CA LEU A 38 1.25 8.55 6.73
C LEU A 38 1.33 7.29 7.61
N THR A 39 0.63 7.24 8.74
CA THR A 39 0.42 6.02 9.53
C THR A 39 -0.44 4.98 8.80
N ASN A 40 -1.21 5.40 7.80
CA ASN A 40 -2.03 4.57 6.93
C ASN A 40 -1.39 4.33 5.55
N ILE A 41 -0.12 4.72 5.36
CA ILE A 41 0.55 4.67 4.06
C ILE A 41 1.73 3.69 4.11
N ALA A 42 1.84 2.85 3.07
CA ALA A 42 3.02 2.03 2.81
C ALA A 42 3.62 2.37 1.44
N PRO A 43 4.95 2.24 1.26
CA PRO A 43 5.56 2.36 -0.06
C PRO A 43 5.07 1.22 -0.95
N GLN A 44 4.40 1.57 -2.05
CA GLN A 44 3.87 0.59 -3.01
C GLN A 44 4.44 0.86 -4.41
N ILE A 45 4.64 -0.20 -5.19
CA ILE A 45 4.98 -0.07 -6.60
C ILE A 45 3.78 0.57 -7.32
N GLY A 46 4.02 1.66 -8.03
CA GLY A 46 2.93 2.42 -8.68
C GLY A 46 2.31 1.66 -9.85
N PRO A 47 3.03 1.52 -10.98
CA PRO A 47 2.56 0.76 -12.13
C PRO A 47 2.46 -0.74 -11.86
N GLY A 48 1.36 -1.34 -12.27
CA GLY A 48 1.10 -2.77 -12.14
C GLY A 48 0.67 -3.22 -10.75
N PHE A 49 0.74 -2.37 -9.71
CA PHE A 49 0.34 -2.75 -8.35
C PHE A 49 -0.62 -1.74 -7.72
N ASN A 50 -0.15 -0.64 -7.12
CA ASN A 50 -1.00 0.35 -6.43
C ASN A 50 -2.12 0.87 -7.36
N ARG A 51 -1.76 1.24 -8.59
CA ARG A 51 -2.69 1.86 -9.56
C ARG A 51 -3.55 0.86 -10.32
N GLN A 52 -3.36 -0.45 -10.11
CA GLN A 52 -4.12 -1.52 -10.79
C GLN A 52 -4.58 -2.58 -9.80
N TYR A 53 -3.82 -3.68 -9.64
CA TYR A 53 -4.30 -4.85 -8.87
C TYR A 53 -4.71 -4.50 -7.44
N TRP A 54 -4.02 -3.56 -6.78
CA TRP A 54 -4.42 -3.07 -5.47
C TRP A 54 -5.73 -2.29 -5.53
N ALA A 55 -5.86 -1.31 -6.44
CA ALA A 55 -7.12 -0.59 -6.67
C ALA A 55 -8.30 -1.51 -7.08
N TYR A 56 -8.03 -2.59 -7.82
CA TYR A 56 -9.05 -3.60 -8.17
C TYR A 56 -9.48 -4.40 -6.95
N PHE A 57 -8.54 -4.76 -6.07
CA PHE A 57 -8.84 -5.40 -4.80
C PHE A 57 -9.69 -4.49 -3.89
N GLU A 58 -9.33 -3.20 -3.77
CA GLU A 58 -10.14 -2.21 -3.05
C GLU A 58 -11.55 -2.09 -3.64
N GLY A 59 -11.66 -2.06 -4.97
CA GLY A 59 -12.96 -2.06 -5.67
C GLY A 59 -13.78 -3.33 -5.38
N PHE A 60 -13.15 -4.49 -5.40
CA PHE A 60 -13.78 -5.76 -5.06
C PHE A 60 -14.31 -5.78 -3.62
N CYS A 61 -13.51 -5.34 -2.63
CA CYS A 61 -13.94 -5.23 -1.24
C CYS A 61 -15.17 -4.33 -1.09
N ARG A 62 -15.21 -3.20 -1.81
CA ARG A 62 -16.37 -2.30 -1.86
C ARG A 62 -17.60 -2.96 -2.48
N ASP A 63 -17.42 -3.77 -3.52
CA ASP A 63 -18.52 -4.48 -4.16
C ASP A 63 -19.13 -5.58 -3.28
N LEU A 64 -18.39 -6.13 -2.31
CA LEU A 64 -18.94 -7.09 -1.35
C LEU A 64 -20.09 -6.49 -0.52
N THR A 65 -20.11 -5.18 -0.27
CA THR A 65 -21.19 -4.52 0.49
C THR A 65 -22.54 -4.54 -0.23
N LYS A 66 -22.57 -4.94 -1.52
CA LYS A 66 -23.82 -5.19 -2.25
C LYS A 66 -24.52 -6.47 -1.80
N ASN A 67 -23.77 -7.42 -1.24
CA ASN A 67 -24.26 -8.76 -0.86
C ASN A 67 -24.17 -9.03 0.64
N PHE A 68 -23.33 -8.28 1.36
CA PHE A 68 -23.11 -8.43 2.79
C PHE A 68 -23.38 -7.10 3.50
N THR A 69 -24.04 -7.16 4.65
CA THR A 69 -24.32 -5.97 5.47
C THR A 69 -23.04 -5.35 6.02
N ASP A 70 -22.12 -6.19 6.50
CA ASP A 70 -20.87 -5.75 7.13
C ASP A 70 -19.68 -6.49 6.49
N VAL A 71 -18.63 -5.74 6.16
CA VAL A 71 -17.37 -6.26 5.59
C VAL A 71 -16.21 -5.68 6.40
N TYR A 72 -15.36 -6.55 6.93
CA TYR A 72 -14.17 -6.17 7.69
C TYR A 72 -12.92 -6.49 6.87
N VAL A 73 -12.06 -5.50 6.65
CA VAL A 73 -10.84 -5.64 5.84
C VAL A 73 -9.63 -5.26 6.70
N TYR A 74 -8.61 -6.13 6.69
CA TYR A 74 -7.34 -5.90 7.37
C TYR A 74 -6.22 -5.88 6.34
N THR A 75 -5.45 -4.80 6.29
CA THR A 75 -4.36 -4.60 5.34
C THR A 75 -3.06 -4.29 6.09
N GLY A 76 -1.92 -4.68 5.50
CA GLY A 76 -0.62 -4.58 6.15
C GLY A 76 0.51 -4.87 5.16
N PRO A 77 1.68 -4.23 5.29
CA PRO A 77 2.84 -4.57 4.47
C PRO A 77 3.50 -5.83 5.03
N LEU A 78 4.04 -6.67 4.15
CA LEU A 78 4.71 -7.92 4.51
C LEU A 78 6.14 -7.91 3.98
N PHE A 79 7.11 -8.20 4.85
CA PHE A 79 8.51 -8.40 4.49
C PHE A 79 8.80 -9.90 4.50
N LEU A 80 8.73 -10.50 3.31
CA LEU A 80 8.91 -11.95 3.16
C LEU A 80 10.39 -12.31 2.98
N PRO A 81 10.86 -13.42 3.57
CA PRO A 81 12.23 -13.89 3.35
C PRO A 81 12.40 -14.38 1.90
N LYS A 82 13.56 -14.11 1.30
CA LYS A 82 13.96 -14.74 0.04
C LYS A 82 14.94 -15.89 0.32
N THR A 83 14.76 -17.01 -0.36
CA THR A 83 15.72 -18.11 -0.34
C THR A 83 16.87 -17.78 -1.29
N SER A 84 18.06 -17.48 -0.78
CA SER A 84 19.27 -17.46 -1.61
C SER A 84 19.81 -18.87 -1.83
N VAL A 85 20.52 -19.10 -2.94
CA VAL A 85 21.25 -20.35 -3.17
C VAL A 85 22.37 -20.43 -2.11
N GLY A 86 22.15 -21.25 -1.09
CA GLY A 86 22.94 -21.29 0.14
C GLY A 86 22.09 -20.81 1.33
N ARG A 87 21.95 -21.67 2.35
CA ARG A 87 20.99 -21.66 3.48
C ARG A 87 21.04 -20.43 4.42
N TYR A 88 21.01 -19.23 3.89
CA TYR A 88 20.87 -17.99 4.65
C TYR A 88 19.68 -17.22 4.08
N PHE A 89 18.76 -16.79 4.95
CA PHE A 89 17.69 -15.90 4.55
C PHE A 89 18.24 -14.48 4.53
N ASN A 90 18.33 -13.87 3.36
CA ASN A 90 18.67 -12.46 3.23
C ASN A 90 17.38 -11.64 3.07
N TYR A 91 17.24 -10.60 3.89
CA TYR A 91 16.26 -9.54 3.65
C TYR A 91 16.88 -8.53 2.69
N GLU A 92 16.58 -8.65 1.40
CA GLU A 92 16.99 -7.65 0.43
C GLU A 92 16.08 -6.41 0.55
N ARG A 93 16.69 -5.23 0.70
CA ARG A 93 16.03 -3.99 0.30
C ARG A 93 15.87 -4.07 -1.21
N ASN A 94 14.63 -4.15 -1.71
CA ASN A 94 14.36 -4.01 -3.13
C ASN A 94 14.67 -2.56 -3.53
N GLU A 95 15.94 -2.23 -3.76
CA GLU A 95 16.29 -1.02 -4.51
C GLU A 95 15.84 -1.28 -5.95
N ILE A 96 14.91 -0.43 -6.42
CA ILE A 96 14.51 -0.41 -7.83
C ILE A 96 15.79 -0.08 -8.61
N GLN A 97 16.27 -1.02 -9.44
CA GLN A 97 17.34 -0.69 -10.38
C GLN A 97 16.80 0.39 -11.31
N PRO A 98 17.51 1.52 -11.49
CA PRO A 98 17.10 2.52 -12.46
C PRO A 98 17.20 1.88 -13.84
N ASP A 99 16.04 1.71 -14.46
CA ASP A 99 15.89 1.23 -15.82
C ASP A 99 16.87 2.00 -16.72
N VAL A 100 17.66 1.23 -17.47
CA VAL A 100 18.58 1.72 -18.50
C VAL A 100 17.81 2.58 -19.52
N LEU A 101 18.44 3.69 -19.90
CA LEU A 101 18.02 4.68 -20.92
C LEU A 101 17.33 4.08 -22.15
#